data_AF-R4KIV8-F1
#
_entry.id   AF-R4KIV8-F1
#
_cell.length_a   1.000
_cell.length_b   1.000
_cell.length_c   1.000
_cell.angle_alpha   90.00
_cell.angle_beta   90.00
_cell.angle_gamma   90.00
#
_symmetry.space_group_name_H-M   'P 1'
#
loop_
_entity.id
_entity.type
_entity.pdbx_description
1 polymer ?
#
loop_
_entity_poly.entity_id
_entity_poly.type
_entity_poly.pdbx_seq_one_letter_code
_entity_poly.pdbx_strand_id
1 'polypeptide(L)'
;MIAEMRREDFKIMSDVKTIEELKANLICIIGDLYKLFTKGSNAAQDAILECISGAIILLYVLGGRLGYSHLEIDEEMKKKLKLGIIEEDGIEKDGKDLSKLYNHLKDRN
;
A
#
# COMPACT_ATOMS: atom_id res chain seq x y z
N MET A 1 -2.14 -37.37 -20.18
CA MET A 1 -0.77 -37.40 -19.61
C MET A 1 -0.53 -36.02 -19.02
N ILE A 2 -0.63 -35.88 -17.70
CA ILE A 2 -0.37 -34.59 -17.02
C ILE A 2 1.15 -34.45 -16.99
N ALA A 3 1.68 -33.40 -17.62
CA ALA A 3 3.10 -33.10 -17.59
C ALA A 3 3.55 -32.91 -16.14
N GLU A 4 4.62 -33.59 -15.76
CA GLU A 4 5.20 -33.52 -14.42
C GLU A 4 5.81 -32.11 -14.24
N MET A 5 5.07 -31.26 -13.50
CA MET A 5 5.42 -29.85 -13.33
C MET A 5 6.55 -29.71 -12.31
N ARG A 6 7.63 -29.00 -12.66
CA ARG A 6 8.79 -28.86 -11.77
C ARG A 6 8.43 -27.99 -10.56
N ARG A 7 9.06 -28.26 -9.41
CA ARG A 7 8.82 -27.53 -8.15
C ARG A 7 9.06 -26.02 -8.27
N GLU A 8 10.01 -25.62 -9.11
CA GLU A 8 10.29 -24.21 -9.41
C GLU A 8 9.15 -23.55 -10.19
N ASP A 9 8.61 -24.22 -11.21
CA ASP A 9 7.45 -23.76 -11.99
C ASP A 9 6.21 -23.63 -11.07
N PHE A 10 6.00 -24.58 -10.16
CA PHE A 10 4.92 -24.52 -9.16
C PHE A 10 5.09 -23.36 -8.17
N LYS A 11 6.33 -23.09 -7.71
CA LYS A 11 6.62 -21.98 -6.81
C LYS A 11 6.37 -20.63 -7.48
N ILE A 12 6.84 -20.46 -8.72
CA ILE A 12 6.59 -19.25 -9.53
C ILE A 12 5.08 -19.05 -9.73
N MET A 13 4.34 -20.10 -10.11
CA MET A 13 2.88 -20.01 -10.27
C MET A 13 2.15 -19.67 -8.96
N SER A 14 2.58 -20.24 -7.84
CA SER A 14 2.03 -19.92 -6.52
C SER A 14 2.29 -18.46 -6.14
N ASP A 15 3.50 -17.95 -6.41
CA ASP A 15 3.87 -16.57 -6.12
C ASP A 15 3.08 -15.58 -7.01
N VAL A 16 2.91 -15.89 -8.30
CA VAL A 16 2.06 -15.11 -9.22
C VAL A 16 0.61 -15.09 -8.73
N LYS A 17 0.05 -16.25 -8.37
CA LYS A 17 -1.32 -16.33 -7.85
C LYS A 17 -1.50 -15.46 -6.60
N THR A 18 -0.58 -15.54 -5.65
CA THR A 18 -0.62 -14.70 -4.43
C THR A 18 -0.52 -13.22 -4.77
N ILE A 19 0.32 -12.82 -5.73
CA ILE A 19 0.41 -11.43 -6.19
C ILE A 19 -0.92 -10.95 -6.79
N GLU A 20 -1.55 -11.75 -7.64
CA GLU A 20 -2.86 -11.41 -8.22
C GLU A 20 -3.95 -11.29 -7.14
N GLU A 21 -3.98 -12.19 -6.16
CA GLU A 21 -4.91 -12.13 -5.02
C GLU A 21 -4.68 -10.86 -4.18
N LEU A 22 -3.44 -10.48 -3.90
CA LEU A 22 -3.12 -9.24 -3.19
C LEU A 22 -3.63 -8.02 -3.96
N LYS A 23 -3.42 -7.95 -5.28
CA LYS A 23 -3.94 -6.85 -6.10
C LYS A 23 -5.46 -6.79 -6.10
N ALA A 24 -6.14 -7.93 -6.21
CA ALA A 24 -7.60 -7.98 -6.14
C ALA A 24 -8.11 -7.49 -4.79
N ASN A 25 -7.48 -7.92 -3.69
CA ASN A 25 -7.82 -7.46 -2.33
C ASN A 25 -7.62 -5.95 -2.17
N LEU A 26 -6.58 -5.36 -2.77
CA LEU A 26 -6.38 -3.91 -2.76
C LEU A 26 -7.57 -3.18 -3.39
N ILE A 27 -8.06 -3.65 -4.53
CA ILE A 27 -9.25 -3.08 -5.21
C ILE A 27 -10.48 -3.19 -4.30
N CYS A 28 -10.67 -4.32 -3.61
CA CYS A 28 -11.76 -4.49 -2.66
C CYS A 28 -11.70 -3.45 -1.52
N ILE A 29 -10.52 -3.22 -0.94
CA ILE A 29 -10.33 -2.22 0.12
C ILE A 29 -10.69 -0.81 -0.38
N ILE A 30 -10.29 -0.46 -1.61
CA ILE A 30 -10.69 0.81 -2.21
C ILE A 30 -12.22 0.90 -2.35
N GLY A 31 -12.87 -0.17 -2.83
CA GLY A 31 -14.33 -0.23 -2.93
C GLY A 31 -15.04 -0.07 -1.58
N ASP A 32 -14.47 -0.62 -0.51
CA ASP A 32 -15.02 -0.48 0.83
C ASP A 32 -14.81 0.92 1.41
N LEU A 33 -13.67 1.57 1.14
CA LEU A 33 -13.48 2.99 1.46
C LEU A 33 -14.57 3.85 0.82
N TYR A 34 -14.88 3.67 -0.47
CA TYR A 34 -15.97 4.39 -1.13
C TYR A 34 -17.31 4.23 -0.40
N LYS A 35 -17.66 3.00 0.02
CA LYS A 35 -18.90 2.75 0.78
C LYS A 35 -18.87 3.41 2.15
N LEU A 36 -17.74 3.36 2.85
CA LEU A 36 -17.60 3.95 4.20
C LEU A 36 -17.80 5.46 4.17
N PHE A 37 -17.26 6.16 3.17
CA PHE A 37 -17.47 7.60 3.00
C PHE A 37 -18.93 7.99 2.70
N THR A 38 -19.81 7.04 2.36
CA THR A 38 -21.26 7.32 2.25
C THR A 38 -21.99 7.31 3.60
N LYS A 39 -21.34 6.83 4.67
CA LYS A 39 -21.95 6.65 5.99
C LYS A 39 -21.44 7.74 6.94
N GLY A 40 -22.28 8.73 7.26
CA GLY A 40 -21.89 9.90 8.06
C GLY A 40 -21.84 9.70 9.59
N SER A 41 -21.35 8.57 10.10
CA SER A 41 -21.33 8.28 11.55
C SER A 41 -19.93 8.03 12.11
N ASN A 42 -19.74 8.18 13.43
CA ASN A 42 -18.45 7.91 14.10
C ASN A 42 -17.95 6.47 13.88
N ALA A 43 -18.86 5.49 13.75
CA ALA A 43 -18.50 4.12 13.39
C ALA A 43 -17.83 4.02 12.00
N ALA A 44 -18.03 4.99 11.11
CA ALA A 44 -17.32 5.05 9.84
C ALA A 44 -15.87 5.53 10.00
N GLN A 45 -15.53 6.33 11.03
CA GLN A 45 -14.15 6.79 11.23
C GLN A 45 -13.21 5.65 11.62
N ASP A 46 -13.59 4.83 12.60
CA ASP A 46 -12.80 3.68 13.02
C ASP A 46 -12.63 2.68 11.86
N ALA A 47 -13.72 2.42 11.12
CA ALA A 47 -13.69 1.55 9.94
C ALA A 47 -12.78 2.10 8.81
N ILE A 48 -12.74 3.43 8.63
CA ILE A 48 -11.83 4.05 7.64
C ILE A 48 -10.37 3.84 8.06
N LEU A 49 -10.04 4.04 9.34
CA LEU A 49 -8.69 3.82 9.85
C LEU A 49 -8.26 2.36 9.67
N GLU A 50 -9.15 1.41 10.01
CA GLU A 50 -8.91 -0.02 9.78
C GLU A 50 -8.65 -0.31 8.29
N CYS A 51 -9.49 0.20 7.38
CA CYS A 51 -9.30 0.02 5.94
C CYS A 51 -7.97 0.59 5.43
N ILE A 52 -7.60 1.81 5.85
CA ILE A 52 -6.33 2.45 5.46
C ILE A 52 -5.15 1.62 5.96
N SER A 53 -5.19 1.17 7.22
CA SER A 53 -4.12 0.34 7.79
C SER A 53 -3.99 -1.00 7.04
N GLY A 54 -5.11 -1.63 6.69
CA GLY A 54 -5.13 -2.86 5.90
C GLY A 54 -4.55 -2.69 4.51
N ALA A 55 -4.85 -1.57 3.83
CA ALA A 55 -4.26 -1.24 2.53
C ALA A 55 -2.74 -1.09 2.61
N ILE A 56 -2.24 -0.39 3.64
CA ILE A 56 -0.80 -0.20 3.85
C ILE A 56 -0.10 -1.54 4.09
N ILE A 57 -0.64 -2.40 4.97
CA ILE A 57 -0.10 -3.74 5.24
C ILE A 57 -0.03 -4.55 3.94
N LEU A 58 -1.09 -4.53 3.14
CA LEU A 58 -1.17 -5.27 1.89
C LEU A 58 -0.10 -4.80 0.90
N LEU A 59 0.14 -3.48 0.79
CA LEU A 59 1.16 -2.93 -0.10
C LEU A 59 2.59 -3.34 0.31
N TYR A 60 2.90 -3.38 1.62
CA TYR A 60 4.19 -3.91 2.08
C TYR A 60 4.35 -5.40 1.78
N VAL A 61 3.32 -6.21 2.02
CA VAL A 61 3.35 -7.65 1.70
C VAL A 61 3.53 -7.87 0.20
N LEU A 62 2.83 -7.09 -0.64
CA LEU A 62 2.97 -7.12 -2.09
C LEU A 62 4.40 -6.77 -2.52
N GLY A 63 4.98 -5.71 -1.96
CA GLY A 63 6.37 -5.33 -2.21
C GLY A 63 7.36 -6.45 -1.86
N GLY A 64 7.17 -7.09 -0.69
CA GLY A 64 7.97 -8.24 -0.28
C GLY A 64 7.87 -9.43 -1.24
N ARG A 65 6.66 -9.72 -1.75
CA ARG A 65 6.45 -10.77 -2.79
C ARG A 65 7.12 -10.42 -4.12
N LEU A 66 7.28 -9.14 -4.43
CA LEU A 66 7.96 -8.65 -5.63
C LEU A 66 9.49 -8.52 -5.45
N GLY A 67 10.02 -8.84 -4.27
CA GLY A 67 11.46 -8.83 -3.97
C GLY A 67 11.99 -7.53 -3.38
N TYR A 68 11.12 -6.60 -2.95
CA TYR A 68 11.53 -5.37 -2.27
C TYR A 68 11.46 -5.53 -0.76
N SER A 69 12.50 -5.08 -0.06
CA SER A 69 12.46 -4.95 1.39
C SER A 69 11.55 -3.78 1.82
N HIS A 70 11.05 -3.82 3.07
CA HIS A 70 10.28 -2.72 3.62
C HIS A 70 11.09 -1.41 3.67
N LEU A 71 12.40 -1.50 3.93
CA LEU A 71 13.29 -0.34 3.94
C LEU A 71 13.40 0.30 2.54
N GLU A 72 13.52 -0.50 1.47
CA GLU A 72 13.56 0.03 0.10
C GLU A 72 12.26 0.77 -0.25
N ILE A 73 11.11 0.23 0.18
CA ILE A 73 9.80 0.87 0.00
C ILE A 73 9.76 2.20 0.76
N ASP A 74 10.18 2.21 2.03
CA ASP A 74 10.17 3.40 2.88
C ASP A 74 11.10 4.50 2.34
N GLU A 75 12.30 4.14 1.87
CA GLU A 75 13.23 5.09 1.28
C GLU A 75 12.71 5.65 -0.05
N GLU A 76 12.06 4.83 -0.88
CA GLU A 76 11.43 5.30 -2.10
C GLU A 76 10.23 6.22 -1.83
N MET A 77 9.43 5.92 -0.79
CA MET A 77 8.38 6.81 -0.30
C MET A 77 8.94 8.16 0.15
N LYS A 78 10.03 8.17 0.94
CA LYS A 78 10.69 9.41 1.38
C LYS A 78 11.19 10.26 0.21
N LYS A 79 11.76 9.65 -0.84
CA LYS A 79 12.16 10.37 -2.06
C LYS A 79 10.97 11.02 -2.75
N LYS A 80 9.88 10.30 -2.95
CA LYS A 80 8.65 10.81 -3.59
C LYS A 80 8.02 11.95 -2.80
N LEU A 81 7.96 11.81 -1.47
CA LEU A 81 7.48 12.89 -0.58
C LEU A 81 8.35 14.13 -0.70
N LYS A 82 9.68 13.97 -0.65
CA LYS A 82 10.61 15.09 -0.79
C LYS A 82 10.46 15.80 -2.15
N LEU A 83 10.25 15.04 -3.22
CA LEU A 83 10.00 15.59 -4.55
C LEU A 83 8.71 16.44 -4.55
N GLY A 84 7.59 15.88 -4.09
CA GLY A 84 6.32 16.62 -4.02
C GLY A 84 6.37 17.85 -3.12
N ILE A 85 7.20 17.84 -2.07
CA ILE A 85 7.45 19.01 -1.22
C ILE A 85 8.20 20.10 -2.00
N ILE A 86 9.26 19.75 -2.72
CA ILE A 86 10.07 20.69 -3.51
C ILE A 86 9.26 21.30 -4.66
N GLU A 87 8.44 20.48 -5.31
CA GLU A 87 7.57 20.90 -6.41
C GLU A 87 6.35 21.71 -5.94
N GLU A 88 6.18 21.86 -4.61
CA GLU A 88 5.02 22.47 -3.99
C GLU A 88 3.71 21.90 -4.56
N ASP A 89 3.59 20.57 -4.53
CA ASP A 89 2.39 19.84 -4.95
C ASP A 89 1.13 20.45 -4.29
N GLY A 90 -0.03 20.34 -4.95
CA GLY A 90 -1.29 20.85 -4.42
C GLY A 90 -1.59 20.37 -3.00
N ILE A 91 -1.26 19.11 -2.68
CA ILE A 91 -1.41 18.52 -1.35
C ILE A 91 -0.44 19.15 -0.32
N GLU A 92 0.77 19.50 -0.73
CA GLU A 92 1.73 20.17 0.15
C GLU A 92 1.34 21.64 0.38
N LYS A 93 0.88 22.32 -0.67
CA LYS A 93 0.35 23.69 -0.58
C LYS A 93 -0.88 23.75 0.34
N ASP A 94 -1.74 22.74 0.25
CA ASP A 94 -2.95 22.62 1.05
C ASP A 94 -2.70 21.87 2.37
N GLY A 95 -1.97 22.51 3.29
CA GLY A 95 -1.89 22.04 4.67
C GLY A 95 -0.65 21.24 5.04
N LYS A 96 0.38 21.18 4.17
CA LYS A 96 1.69 20.58 4.48
C LYS A 96 1.67 19.08 4.76
N ASP A 97 0.73 18.36 4.14
CA ASP A 97 0.51 16.94 4.45
C ASP A 97 1.67 16.04 4.01
N LEU A 98 2.34 16.36 2.89
CA LEU A 98 3.53 15.62 2.47
C LEU A 98 4.68 15.83 3.46
N SER A 99 4.90 17.06 3.92
CA SER A 99 5.87 17.38 4.97
C SER A 99 5.59 16.65 6.29
N LYS A 100 4.32 16.59 6.74
CA LYS A 100 3.93 15.85 7.94
C LYS A 100 4.24 14.36 7.83
N LEU A 101 3.87 13.75 6.70
CA LEU A 101 4.14 12.33 6.48
C LEU A 101 5.64 12.05 6.36
N TYR A 102 6.39 12.91 5.68
CA TYR A 102 7.85 12.79 5.57
C TYR A 102 8.51 12.78 6.95
N ASN A 103 8.12 13.69 7.83
CA ASN A 103 8.65 13.75 9.21
C ASN A 103 8.26 12.51 10.01
N HIS A 104 7.00 12.07 9.92
CA HIS A 104 6.56 10.83 10.56
C HIS A 104 7.39 9.61 10.14
N LEU A 105 7.72 9.48 8.85
CA LEU A 105 8.56 8.38 8.36
C LEU A 105 10.05 8.53 8.71
N LYS A 106 10.52 9.77 8.91
CA LYS A 106 11.89 10.05 9.33
C LYS A 106 12.11 9.64 10.79
N ASP A 107 11.13 9.86 11.65
CA ASP A 107 11.22 9.58 13.09
C ASP A 107 11.07 8.07 13.43
N ARG A 108 10.70 7.23 12.45
CA ARG A 108 10.52 5.78 12.61
C ARG A 108 11.81 4.95 12.45
N ASN A 109 12.90 5.55 11.98
CA ASN A 109 14.19 4.88 11.70
C ASN A 109 15.34 5.44 12.54
#